data_AF-A0A3B1ALB9-F1
#
_entry.id   AF-A0A3B1ALB9-F1
#
_cell.length_a   1.000
_cell.length_b   1.000
_cell.length_c   1.000
_cell.angle_alpha   90.00
_cell.angle_beta   90.00
_cell.angle_gamma   90.00
#
_symmetry.space_group_name_H-M   'P 1'
#
loop_
_entity.id
_entity.type
_entity.pdbx_description
1 polymer ?
#
loop_
_entity_poly.entity_id
_entity_poly.type
_entity_poly.pdbx_seq_one_letter_code
_entity_poly.pdbx_strand_id
1 'polypeptide(L)'
;MNTKKQLLAVVELGGYPDFTPIYESMGYEVTMENSVRNAIRTLKKLKPEVVVAEFNFQSDFRDRTSNLESLLSTMQWLEKSEIVIFFEKEYEHQLEKLKVQYTLHTTLPFPIEEESLRHALHELSQTE
;
A
#
# COMPACT_ATOMS: atom_id res chain seq x y z
N MET A 1 -9.45 -15.13 -21.42
CA MET A 1 -9.99 -14.73 -20.10
C MET A 1 -9.09 -13.62 -19.61
N ASN A 2 -9.56 -12.37 -19.53
CA ASN A 2 -8.77 -11.30 -18.92
C ASN A 2 -8.68 -11.61 -17.43
N THR A 3 -7.55 -12.15 -16.99
CA THR A 3 -7.22 -12.23 -15.56
C THR A 3 -7.09 -10.80 -15.05
N LYS A 4 -8.00 -10.39 -14.16
CA LYS A 4 -7.91 -9.10 -13.48
C LYS A 4 -6.63 -9.06 -12.65
N LYS A 5 -5.94 -7.92 -12.67
CA LYS A 5 -4.79 -7.67 -11.79
C LYS A 5 -5.29 -7.67 -10.35
N GLN A 6 -4.58 -8.32 -9.45
CA GLN A 6 -4.91 -8.42 -8.04
C GLN A 6 -4.36 -7.20 -7.29
N LEU A 7 -5.19 -6.61 -6.43
CA LEU A 7 -4.81 -5.51 -5.55
C LEU A 7 -5.06 -5.91 -4.10
N LEU A 8 -4.06 -5.73 -3.24
CA LEU A 8 -4.20 -5.92 -1.80
C LEU A 8 -4.25 -4.56 -1.11
N ALA A 9 -5.36 -4.21 -0.48
CA ALA A 9 -5.51 -3.00 0.31
C ALA A 9 -5.44 -3.33 1.81
N VAL A 10 -4.52 -2.67 2.52
CA VAL A 10 -4.23 -2.88 3.94
C VAL A 10 -4.68 -1.65 4.72
N VAL A 11 -5.79 -1.77 5.44
CA VAL A 11 -6.50 -0.68 6.11
C VAL A 11 -6.56 -0.98 7.60
N GLU A 12 -5.65 -0.44 8.40
CA GLU A 12 -5.58 -0.75 9.83
C GLU A 12 -6.41 0.23 10.67
N LEU A 13 -6.34 1.53 10.37
CA LEU A 13 -7.08 2.59 11.05
C LEU A 13 -8.26 3.08 10.22
N GLY A 14 -8.11 3.11 8.88
CA GLY A 14 -9.07 3.74 7.99
C GLY A 14 -9.11 5.26 8.17
N GLY A 15 -10.31 5.85 8.09
CA GLY A 15 -10.50 7.31 8.23
C GLY A 15 -10.56 8.07 6.90
N TYR A 16 -10.60 7.34 5.78
CA TYR A 16 -10.81 7.87 4.43
C TYR A 16 -11.97 7.14 3.72
N PRO A 17 -12.48 7.69 2.60
CA PRO A 17 -13.56 7.05 1.85
C PRO A 17 -13.20 5.64 1.37
N ASP A 18 -14.21 4.82 1.13
CA ASP A 18 -13.98 3.53 0.48
C ASP A 18 -13.52 3.74 -0.97
N PHE A 19 -12.26 3.40 -1.25
CA PHE A 19 -11.65 3.50 -2.58
C PHE A 19 -11.77 2.20 -3.39
N THR A 20 -12.41 1.15 -2.88
CA THR A 20 -12.69 -0.07 -3.64
C THR A 20 -13.34 0.21 -5.01
N PRO A 21 -14.34 1.11 -5.14
CA PRO A 21 -14.92 1.45 -6.44
C PRO A 21 -13.89 2.03 -7.44
N ILE A 22 -12.89 2.76 -6.95
CA ILE A 22 -11.81 3.32 -7.78
C ILE A 22 -10.94 2.18 -8.30
N TYR A 23 -10.47 1.31 -7.41
CA TYR A 23 -9.64 0.15 -7.78
C TYR A 23 -10.35 -0.77 -8.79
N GLU A 24 -11.61 -1.11 -8.54
CA GLU A 24 -12.40 -1.96 -9.44
C GLU A 24 -12.63 -1.30 -10.81
N SER A 25 -12.88 0.02 -10.84
CA SER A 25 -13.02 0.79 -12.10
C SER A 25 -11.74 0.76 -12.95
N MET A 26 -10.58 0.59 -12.31
CA MET A 26 -9.28 0.46 -12.97
C MET A 26 -8.94 -1.00 -13.36
N GLY A 27 -9.87 -1.93 -13.15
CA GLY A 27 -9.72 -3.33 -13.57
C GLY A 27 -9.04 -4.23 -12.55
N TYR A 28 -8.86 -3.78 -11.31
CA TYR A 28 -8.33 -4.60 -10.23
C TYR A 28 -9.39 -5.51 -9.60
N GLU A 29 -8.95 -6.64 -9.08
CA GLU A 29 -9.68 -7.47 -8.13
C GLU A 29 -9.11 -7.20 -6.73
N VAL A 30 -9.94 -6.62 -5.86
CA VAL A 30 -9.49 -6.06 -4.58
C VAL A 30 -9.66 -7.07 -3.45
N THR A 31 -8.58 -7.29 -2.70
CA THR A 31 -8.63 -7.99 -1.41
C THR A 31 -8.29 -6.99 -0.30
N MET A 32 -9.17 -6.86 0.69
CA MET A 32 -8.98 -5.98 1.84
C MET A 32 -8.46 -6.76 3.04
N GLU A 33 -7.47 -6.23 3.74
CA GLU A 33 -6.94 -6.76 5.00
C GLU A 33 -6.86 -5.67 6.05
N ASN A 34 -7.22 -6.00 7.29
CA ASN A 34 -7.32 -5.03 8.39
C ASN A 34 -6.15 -5.06 9.37
N SER A 35 -5.09 -5.79 9.04
CA SER A 35 -3.87 -5.85 9.83
C SER A 35 -2.71 -6.25 8.95
N VAL A 36 -1.50 -5.74 9.25
CA VAL A 36 -0.30 -6.15 8.52
C VAL A 36 -0.06 -7.66 8.59
N ARG A 37 -0.39 -8.31 9.71
CA ARG A 37 -0.20 -9.75 9.86
C ARG A 37 -1.02 -10.54 8.84
N ASN A 38 -2.29 -10.19 8.63
CA ASN A 38 -3.10 -10.86 7.62
C ASN A 38 -2.67 -10.43 6.22
N ALA A 39 -2.34 -9.15 6.02
CA ALA A 39 -1.79 -8.65 4.77
C ALA A 39 -0.56 -9.46 4.31
N ILE A 40 0.40 -9.76 5.19
CA ILE A 40 1.57 -10.58 4.84
C ILE A 40 1.16 -12.00 4.41
N ARG A 41 0.17 -12.61 5.07
CA ARG A 41 -0.33 -13.95 4.69
C ARG A 41 -1.00 -13.91 3.32
N THR A 42 -1.77 -12.86 3.06
CA THR A 42 -2.51 -12.68 1.81
C THR A 42 -1.56 -12.30 0.68
N LEU A 43 -0.63 -11.39 0.90
CA LEU A 43 0.46 -11.02 -0.01
C LEU A 43 1.21 -12.24 -0.54
N LYS A 44 1.61 -13.17 0.33
CA LYS A 44 2.33 -14.40 -0.05
C LYS A 44 1.50 -15.36 -0.91
N LYS A 45 0.17 -15.36 -0.74
CA LYS A 45 -0.75 -16.25 -1.47
C LYS A 45 -1.21 -15.66 -2.79
N LEU A 46 -1.62 -14.39 -2.72
CA LEU A 46 -2.24 -13.65 -3.81
C LEU A 46 -1.20 -13.12 -4.81
N LYS A 47 0.00 -12.77 -4.32
CA LYS A 47 1.07 -12.11 -5.10
C LYS A 47 0.52 -10.96 -5.96
N PRO A 48 -0.16 -9.98 -5.33
CA PRO A 48 -0.83 -8.90 -6.04
C PRO A 48 0.16 -8.04 -6.83
N GLU A 49 -0.28 -7.49 -7.96
CA GLU A 49 0.51 -6.51 -8.71
C GLU A 49 0.59 -5.18 -7.96
N VAL A 50 -0.44 -4.83 -7.16
CA VAL A 50 -0.47 -3.58 -6.40
C VAL A 50 -0.84 -3.85 -4.95
N VAL A 51 -0.11 -3.22 -4.04
CA VAL A 51 -0.43 -3.17 -2.61
C VAL A 51 -0.68 -1.72 -2.23
N VAL A 52 -1.81 -1.45 -1.59
CA VAL A 52 -2.12 -0.16 -0.98
C VAL A 52 -2.07 -0.34 0.53
N ALA A 53 -1.33 0.50 1.26
CA ALA A 53 -1.20 0.35 2.70
C ALA A 53 -1.10 1.69 3.43
N GLU A 54 -1.55 1.72 4.68
CA GLU A 54 -1.38 2.87 5.57
C GLU A 54 -0.02 2.86 6.26
N PHE A 55 0.63 4.02 6.33
CA PHE A 55 1.77 4.27 7.19
C PHE A 55 1.32 4.86 8.52
N ASN A 56 1.06 3.96 9.46
CA ASN A 56 0.68 4.28 10.82
C ASN A 56 1.92 4.30 11.72
N PHE A 57 2.54 5.47 11.87
CA PHE A 57 3.68 5.63 12.78
C PHE A 57 3.22 5.63 14.24
N GLN A 58 3.57 4.59 14.98
CA GLN A 58 3.30 4.52 16.42
C GLN A 58 4.59 4.71 17.21
N SER A 59 4.73 5.87 17.86
CA SER A 59 5.90 6.23 18.66
C SER A 59 6.15 5.30 19.86
N ASP A 60 5.15 4.52 20.29
CA ASP A 60 5.24 3.66 21.48
C ASP A 60 5.83 2.26 21.20
N PHE A 61 6.09 1.91 19.94
CA PHE A 61 6.88 0.72 19.64
C PHE A 61 8.35 1.00 19.92
N ARG A 62 8.78 0.71 21.16
CA ARG A 62 10.17 0.89 21.64
C ARG A 62 11.23 0.20 20.78
N ASP A 63 10.86 -0.79 19.95
CA ASP A 63 11.81 -1.59 19.16
C ASP A 63 11.44 -1.82 17.68
N ARG A 64 10.31 -1.27 17.17
CA ARG A 64 9.91 -1.47 15.75
C ARG A 64 9.24 -0.23 15.16
N THR A 65 9.88 0.41 14.21
CA THR A 65 9.53 1.71 13.63
C THR A 65 8.18 1.74 12.87
N SER A 66 7.61 0.59 12.48
CA SER A 66 6.20 0.42 12.07
C SER A 66 5.95 -1.06 11.73
N ASN A 67 4.69 -1.53 11.77
CA ASN A 67 4.36 -2.85 11.23
C ASN A 67 4.58 -2.92 9.71
N LEU A 68 4.51 -1.77 9.02
CA LEU A 68 4.66 -1.67 7.56
C LEU A 68 6.02 -2.17 7.06
N GLU A 69 7.11 -2.00 7.82
CA GLU A 69 8.43 -2.56 7.46
C GLU A 69 8.40 -4.06 7.21
N SER A 70 7.61 -4.81 8.00
CA SER A 70 7.48 -6.26 7.82
C SER A 70 6.74 -6.62 6.53
N LEU A 71 5.78 -5.78 6.12
CA LEU A 71 5.09 -5.92 4.84
C LEU A 71 6.06 -5.63 3.69
N LEU A 72 6.75 -4.49 3.73
CA LEU A 72 7.73 -4.06 2.73
C LEU A 72 8.86 -5.09 2.55
N SER A 73 9.42 -5.59 3.66
CA SER A 73 10.41 -6.67 3.64
C SER A 73 9.89 -7.95 2.97
N THR A 74 8.59 -8.23 3.10
CA THR A 74 7.99 -9.38 2.41
C THR A 74 7.78 -9.09 0.91
N MET A 75 7.44 -7.85 0.55
CA MET A 75 7.27 -7.42 -0.84
C MET A 75 8.56 -7.44 -1.64
N GLN A 76 9.74 -7.25 -1.02
CA GLN A 76 11.03 -7.37 -1.72
C GLN A 76 11.26 -8.72 -2.42
N TRP A 77 10.57 -9.78 -1.98
CA TRP A 77 10.61 -11.10 -2.61
C TRP A 77 9.66 -11.24 -3.81
N LEU A 78 8.83 -10.22 -4.07
CA LEU A 78 7.86 -10.16 -5.14
C LEU A 78 8.30 -9.11 -6.16
N GLU A 79 9.05 -9.54 -7.17
CA GLU A 79 9.67 -8.66 -8.19
C GLU A 79 8.68 -7.81 -9.01
N LYS A 80 7.37 -8.06 -8.90
CA LYS A 80 6.31 -7.40 -9.69
C LYS A 80 5.26 -6.69 -8.85
N SER A 81 5.42 -6.64 -7.54
CA SER A 81 4.44 -6.03 -6.64
C SER A 81 4.83 -4.58 -6.35
N GLU A 82 3.99 -3.66 -6.78
CA GLU A 82 4.12 -2.22 -6.55
C GLU A 82 3.43 -1.80 -5.26
N ILE A 83 3.89 -0.74 -4.59
CA ILE A 83 3.28 -0.23 -3.36
C ILE A 83 2.86 1.24 -3.44
N VAL A 84 1.64 1.51 -2.99
CA VAL A 84 1.09 2.84 -2.68
C VAL A 84 0.94 2.98 -1.17
N ILE A 85 1.54 4.00 -0.58
CA ILE A 85 1.44 4.26 0.85
C ILE A 85 0.59 5.49 1.13
N PHE A 86 -0.42 5.36 1.99
CA PHE A 86 -1.17 6.48 2.55
C PHE A 86 -0.55 6.87 3.88
N PHE A 87 -0.33 8.17 4.11
CA PHE A 87 0.35 8.61 5.33
C PHE A 87 -0.18 9.95 5.83
N GLU A 88 -0.09 10.19 7.12
CA GLU A 88 -0.34 11.52 7.68
C GLU A 88 0.86 12.42 7.41
N LYS A 89 0.61 13.66 6.95
CA LYS A 89 1.68 14.60 6.59
C LYS A 89 2.65 14.88 7.74
N GLU A 90 2.18 14.79 8.98
CA GLU A 90 3.04 14.91 10.18
C GLU A 90 4.10 13.81 10.30
N TYR A 91 3.91 12.65 9.67
CA TYR A 91 4.85 11.53 9.65
C TYR A 91 5.73 11.48 8.40
N GLU A 92 5.72 12.53 7.57
CA GLU A 92 6.54 12.61 6.35
C GLU A 92 8.02 12.35 6.64
N HIS A 93 8.57 12.92 7.71
CA HIS A 93 9.97 12.73 8.09
C HIS A 93 10.32 11.27 8.42
N GLN A 94 9.39 10.52 9.01
CA GLN A 94 9.54 9.11 9.33
C GLN A 94 9.42 8.26 8.07
N LEU A 95 8.51 8.63 7.16
CA LEU A 95 8.37 7.99 5.86
C LEU A 95 9.63 8.15 5.00
N GLU A 96 10.30 9.30 5.04
CA GLU A 96 11.57 9.49 4.33
C GLU A 96 12.65 8.49 4.78
N LYS A 97 12.68 8.12 6.07
CA LYS A 97 13.60 7.08 6.58
C LYS A 97 13.29 5.70 6.01
N LEU A 98 12.02 5.41 5.72
CA LEU A 98 11.58 4.19 5.05
C LEU A 98 11.98 4.19 3.57
N LYS A 99 11.81 5.33 2.87
CA LYS A 99 12.20 5.47 1.45
C LYS A 99 13.69 5.24 1.21
N VAL A 100 14.54 5.50 2.21
CA VAL A 100 15.98 5.21 2.13
C VAL A 100 16.25 3.69 2.15
N GLN A 101 15.42 2.91 2.85
CA GLN A 101 15.62 1.47 3.04
C GLN A 101 14.84 0.62 2.05
N TYR A 102 13.71 1.13 1.56
CA TYR A 102 12.77 0.43 0.69
C TYR A 102 12.43 1.30 -0.51
N THR A 103 12.36 0.69 -1.70
CA THR A 103 11.85 1.36 -2.89
C THR A 103 10.33 1.54 -2.75
N LEU A 104 9.92 2.76 -2.42
CA LEU A 104 8.52 3.14 -2.34
C LEU A 104 8.16 3.90 -3.62
N HIS A 105 7.30 3.32 -4.44
CA HIS A 105 7.00 3.85 -5.76
C HIS A 105 6.00 5.01 -5.70
N THR A 106 5.04 4.95 -4.76
CA THR A 106 4.07 6.04 -4.61
C THR A 106 3.66 6.23 -3.16
N THR A 107 3.61 7.49 -2.73
CA THR A 107 3.18 7.88 -1.38
C THR A 107 2.20 9.05 -1.49
N LEU A 108 1.03 8.94 -0.85
CA LEU A 108 -0.03 9.94 -0.88
C LEU A 108 -0.33 10.42 0.56
N PRO A 109 -0.21 11.73 0.85
CA PRO A 109 -0.54 12.27 2.17
C PRO A 109 -2.06 12.43 2.36
N PHE A 110 -2.56 12.26 3.58
CA PHE A 110 -3.93 12.62 3.91
C PHE A 110 -4.16 14.15 3.87
N PRO A 111 -5.37 14.62 3.47
CA PRO A 111 -6.47 13.84 2.91
C PRO A 111 -6.17 13.35 1.48
N ILE A 112 -6.53 12.10 1.17
CA ILE A 112 -6.28 11.50 -0.14
C ILE A 112 -7.33 11.97 -1.14
N GLU A 113 -6.90 12.67 -2.18
CA GLU A 113 -7.75 13.03 -3.32
C GLU A 113 -7.92 11.82 -4.27
N GLU A 114 -9.15 11.53 -4.68
CA GLU A 114 -9.44 10.41 -5.58
C GLU A 114 -8.63 10.48 -6.89
N GLU A 115 -8.45 11.68 -7.42
CA GLU A 115 -7.70 11.87 -8.67
C GLU A 115 -6.22 11.56 -8.49
N SER A 116 -5.65 11.93 -7.34
CA SER A 116 -4.26 11.60 -7.00
C SER A 116 -4.07 10.08 -6.88
N LEU A 117 -5.05 9.37 -6.32
CA LEU A 117 -5.04 7.90 -6.25
C LEU A 117 -5.17 7.26 -7.64
N ARG A 118 -6.06 7.78 -8.50
CA ARG A 118 -6.20 7.31 -9.89
C ARG A 118 -4.90 7.49 -10.67
N HIS A 119 -4.27 8.66 -10.55
CA HIS A 119 -2.99 8.95 -11.18
C HIS A 119 -1.90 7.99 -10.72
N ALA A 120 -1.76 7.79 -9.40
CA ALA A 120 -0.81 6.84 -8.82
C ALA A 120 -0.98 5.43 -9.40
N LEU A 121 -2.21 4.90 -9.38
CA LEU A 121 -2.50 3.56 -9.90
C LEU A 121 -2.28 3.47 -11.42
N HIS A 122 -2.55 4.55 -12.15
CA HIS A 122 -2.31 4.59 -13.59
C HIS A 122 -0.82 4.51 -13.90
N GLU A 123 0.03 5.25 -13.21
CA GLU A 123 1.49 5.19 -13.37
C GLU A 123 2.03 3.78 -13.10
N LEU A 124 1.57 3.13 -12.03
CA LEU A 124 1.94 1.75 -11.71
C LEU A 124 1.50 0.76 -12.79
N SER A 125 0.34 1.00 -13.42
CA SER A 125 -0.16 0.13 -14.49
C SER A 125 0.66 0.20 -15.79
N GLN A 126 1.41 1.29 -16.01
CA GLN A 126 2.17 1.57 -17.22
C GLN A 126 3.66 1.18 -17.12
N THR A 127 4.13 0.74 -15.96
CA THR A 127 5.55 0.39 -15.72
C THR A 127 5.90 -1.02 -16.24
N GLU A 128 5.38 -1.40 -17.42
CA GLU A 128 5.65 -2.70 -18.09
C GLU A 128 6.96 -2.70 -18.90
#